data_AF-A0AAV6LU18-F1
#
_entry.id   AF-A0AAV6LU18-F1
#
_cell.length_a   1.000
_cell.length_b   1.000
_cell.length_c   1.000
_cell.angle_alpha   90.00
_cell.angle_beta   90.00
_cell.angle_gamma   90.00
#
_symmetry.space_group_name_H-M   'P 1'
#
loop_
_entity.id
_entity.type
_entity.pdbx_description
1 polymer ?
#
loop_
_entity_poly.entity_id
_entity_poly.type
_entity_poly.pdbx_seq_one_letter_code
_entity_poly.pdbx_strand_id
1 'polypeptide(L)'
;MAQDRKRQRPNILITGTPGTGKTTTSSALADAAQLRHVSVGNLVKEKSLHDGWDDELQCYVINEDLVCDELEDLMDEGGIIVDYHGCDFFPERWFDRVVVLQTENSILYDRLTKRGYDGAKLSNNIECEIFQILLEEAKENYQENIVVALRSDTVEDVARNVETLSNWVKNWQPHPVGSVVFSTRLVCGRHLTDTYRPFTSMLSRGGLISSYISSSLKCFSSSTSNVLKVGDILSHTRIFTSEDVLEYSKVSHDSNPLHFDSALARRAGFDDRLVHGMLVASMFPHVISSHFPGAIYVSQSLNFKLPVYVGETIIVRVEAIDLREIKKRHLAKFQTKCLRNGDELVLDGEARAILPSGFCSTDG
;
A
#
# COMPACT_ATOMS: atom_id res chain seq x y z
N MET A 1 39.03 22.55 -13.23
CA MET A 1 38.08 23.21 -12.32
C MET A 1 36.71 23.01 -12.92
N ALA A 2 35.91 22.06 -12.38
CA ALA A 2 34.53 21.91 -12.81
C ALA A 2 33.78 23.15 -12.33
N GLN A 3 33.32 24.00 -13.24
CA GLN A 3 32.41 25.07 -12.87
C GLN A 3 31.15 24.42 -12.30
N ASP A 4 30.77 24.87 -11.10
CA ASP A 4 29.58 24.47 -10.36
C ASP A 4 28.34 24.91 -11.18
N ARG A 5 27.99 24.12 -12.20
CA ARG A 5 27.01 24.49 -13.22
C ARG A 5 25.62 24.37 -12.62
N LYS A 6 25.01 25.52 -12.29
CA LYS A 6 23.65 25.57 -11.74
C LYS A 6 22.63 25.52 -12.89
N ARG A 7 21.69 24.57 -12.82
CA ARG A 7 20.52 24.54 -13.71
C ARG A 7 19.77 25.86 -13.59
N GLN A 8 19.40 26.46 -14.72
CA GLN A 8 18.67 27.74 -14.75
C GLN A 8 17.16 27.54 -14.69
N ARG A 9 16.69 26.32 -14.92
CA ARG A 9 15.28 25.94 -14.93
C ARG A 9 15.10 24.60 -14.21
N PRO A 10 13.98 24.40 -13.50
CA PRO A 10 13.74 23.16 -12.77
C PRO A 10 13.41 22.01 -13.71
N ASN A 11 13.67 20.80 -13.23
CA ASN A 11 13.14 19.58 -13.78
C ASN A 11 12.02 19.04 -12.87
N ILE A 12 11.00 18.48 -13.48
CA ILE A 12 9.82 17.95 -12.80
C ILE A 12 9.59 16.52 -13.28
N LEU A 13 9.42 15.60 -12.34
CA LEU A 13 8.90 14.27 -12.63
C LEU A 13 7.38 14.26 -12.42
N ILE A 14 6.61 13.76 -13.38
CA ILE A 14 5.18 13.48 -13.23
C ILE A 14 4.99 11.98 -13.34
N THR A 15 4.72 11.35 -12.19
CA THR A 15 4.52 9.91 -12.02
C THR A 15 3.13 9.56 -11.49
N GLY A 16 2.84 8.27 -11.32
CA GLY A 16 1.56 7.73 -10.88
C GLY A 16 1.08 6.58 -11.76
N THR A 17 0.01 5.92 -11.33
CA THR A 17 -0.56 4.75 -12.02
C THR A 17 -0.94 5.07 -13.48
N PRO A 18 -0.78 4.14 -14.44
CA PRO A 18 -1.35 4.31 -15.78
C PRO A 18 -2.83 4.74 -15.73
N GLY A 19 -3.22 5.76 -16.51
CA GLY A 19 -4.59 6.29 -16.52
C GLY A 19 -4.85 7.50 -15.63
N THR A 20 -3.93 7.86 -14.72
CA THR A 20 -4.11 9.01 -13.81
C THR A 20 -3.95 10.39 -14.46
N GLY A 21 -3.58 10.47 -15.75
CA GLY A 21 -3.49 11.74 -16.49
C GLY A 21 -2.10 12.36 -16.59
N LYS A 22 -1.03 11.58 -16.37
CA LYS A 22 0.38 12.05 -16.47
C LYS A 22 0.69 12.83 -17.74
N THR A 23 0.48 12.21 -18.90
CA THR A 23 0.80 12.82 -20.20
C THR A 23 -0.01 14.08 -20.46
N THR A 24 -1.32 14.07 -20.15
CA THR A 24 -2.18 15.24 -20.29
C THR A 24 -1.70 16.40 -19.40
N THR A 25 -1.37 16.13 -18.14
CA THR A 25 -0.86 17.14 -17.20
C THR A 25 0.51 17.65 -17.63
N SER A 26 1.38 16.75 -18.10
CA SER A 26 2.76 17.08 -18.50
C SER A 26 2.79 17.97 -19.74
N SER A 27 2.00 17.64 -20.77
CA SER A 27 1.92 18.47 -21.98
C SER A 27 1.31 19.85 -21.68
N ALA A 28 0.23 19.90 -20.89
CA ALA A 28 -0.38 21.18 -20.50
C ALA A 28 0.57 22.05 -19.65
N LEU A 29 1.34 21.44 -18.76
CA LEU A 29 2.35 22.14 -17.96
C LEU A 29 3.54 22.60 -18.81
N ALA A 30 3.97 21.81 -19.78
CA ALA A 30 5.04 22.18 -20.70
C ALA A 30 4.69 23.46 -21.48
N ASP A 31 3.46 23.54 -21.99
CA ASP A 31 2.97 24.74 -22.67
C ASP A 31 2.87 25.94 -21.71
N ALA A 32 2.28 25.75 -20.52
CA ALA A 32 2.06 26.83 -19.56
C ALA A 32 3.36 27.38 -18.94
N ALA A 33 4.33 26.51 -18.67
CA ALA A 33 5.61 26.86 -18.04
C ALA A 33 6.76 27.00 -19.06
N GLN A 34 6.50 26.78 -20.35
CA GLN A 34 7.47 26.79 -21.45
C GLN A 34 8.63 25.80 -21.22
N LEU A 35 8.35 24.66 -20.60
CA LEU A 35 9.33 23.60 -20.31
C LEU A 35 9.28 22.54 -21.41
N ARG A 36 10.34 21.73 -21.54
CA ARG A 36 10.35 20.62 -22.51
C ARG A 36 9.72 19.39 -21.89
N HIS A 37 8.70 18.82 -22.53
CA HIS A 37 8.11 17.54 -22.12
C HIS A 37 8.81 16.36 -22.79
N VAL A 38 9.12 15.34 -21.99
CA VAL A 38 9.62 14.04 -22.42
C VAL A 38 8.71 12.96 -21.86
N SER A 39 8.06 12.19 -22.73
CA SER A 39 7.36 10.97 -22.33
C SER A 39 8.30 9.77 -22.49
N VAL A 40 8.68 9.16 -21.37
CA VAL A 40 9.63 8.03 -21.37
C VAL A 40 9.06 6.84 -22.14
N GLY A 41 7.75 6.62 -22.04
CA GLY A 41 7.08 5.55 -22.81
C GLY A 41 7.17 5.74 -24.33
N ASN A 42 7.20 6.98 -24.83
CA ASN A 42 7.41 7.27 -26.25
C ASN A 42 8.89 7.18 -26.62
N LEU A 43 9.77 7.73 -25.79
CA LEU A 43 11.22 7.68 -25.98
C LEU A 43 11.73 6.25 -26.13
N VAL A 44 11.30 5.35 -25.24
CA VAL A 44 11.65 3.92 -25.27
C VAL A 44 11.26 3.27 -26.59
N LYS A 45 10.08 3.60 -27.13
CA LYS A 45 9.61 3.05 -28.42
C LYS A 45 10.38 3.63 -29.60
N GLU A 46 10.57 4.95 -29.63
CA GLU A 46 11.20 5.65 -30.75
C GLU A 46 12.69 5.30 -30.88
N LYS A 47 13.36 5.12 -29.75
CA LYS A 47 14.81 4.84 -29.71
C LYS A 47 15.15 3.39 -29.40
N SER A 48 14.15 2.51 -29.31
CA SER A 48 14.31 1.09 -29.00
C SER A 48 15.11 0.83 -27.71
N LEU A 49 14.84 1.62 -26.65
CA LEU A 49 15.53 1.54 -25.35
C LEU A 49 14.88 0.47 -24.46
N HIS A 50 14.80 -0.76 -24.95
CA HIS A 50 14.13 -1.87 -24.30
C HIS A 50 14.84 -3.20 -24.54
N ASP A 51 14.75 -4.12 -23.58
CA ASP A 51 15.37 -5.45 -23.64
C ASP A 51 14.46 -6.52 -24.26
N GLY A 52 13.30 -6.13 -24.77
CA GLY A 52 12.37 -7.03 -25.45
C GLY A 52 10.91 -6.70 -25.17
N TRP A 53 10.02 -7.54 -25.70
CA TRP A 53 8.58 -7.46 -25.48
C TRP A 53 8.14 -8.56 -24.51
N ASP A 54 7.32 -8.19 -23.53
CA ASP A 54 6.66 -9.10 -22.60
C ASP A 54 5.26 -9.44 -23.11
N ASP A 55 5.07 -10.69 -23.53
CA ASP A 55 3.78 -11.20 -24.04
C ASP A 55 2.73 -11.38 -22.94
N GLU A 56 3.10 -11.52 -21.67
CA GLU A 56 2.13 -11.66 -20.57
C GLU A 56 1.56 -10.30 -20.18
N LEU A 57 2.43 -9.29 -20.04
CA LEU A 57 2.05 -7.93 -19.64
C LEU A 57 1.67 -7.04 -20.84
N GLN A 58 1.94 -7.50 -22.05
CA GLN A 58 1.71 -6.79 -23.31
C GLN A 58 2.37 -5.41 -23.29
N CYS A 59 3.66 -5.37 -22.96
CA CYS A 59 4.47 -4.15 -22.95
C CYS A 59 5.96 -4.44 -23.20
N TYR A 60 6.72 -3.40 -23.56
CA TYR A 60 8.18 -3.50 -23.65
C TYR A 60 8.80 -3.55 -22.26
N VAL A 61 9.80 -4.42 -22.09
CA VAL A 61 10.68 -4.43 -20.91
C VAL A 61 11.67 -3.28 -21.08
N ILE A 62 11.47 -2.20 -20.34
CA ILE A 62 12.32 -1.01 -20.41
C ILE A 62 13.76 -1.36 -20.02
N ASN A 63 14.73 -0.83 -20.78
CA ASN A 63 16.12 -0.86 -20.36
C ASN A 63 16.42 0.46 -19.65
N GLU A 64 16.48 0.40 -18.32
CA GLU A 64 16.60 1.57 -17.45
C GLU A 64 17.91 2.32 -17.66
N ASP A 65 19.02 1.60 -17.85
CA ASP A 65 20.34 2.18 -18.09
C ASP A 65 20.36 2.98 -19.40
N LEU A 66 19.85 2.41 -20.49
CA LEU A 66 19.78 3.10 -21.78
C LEU A 66 18.89 4.34 -21.75
N VAL A 67 17.80 4.31 -20.97
CA VAL A 67 16.94 5.48 -20.76
C VAL A 67 17.65 6.54 -19.95
N CYS A 68 18.41 6.13 -18.93
CA CYS A 68 19.18 7.05 -18.11
C CYS A 68 20.29 7.73 -18.93
N ASP A 69 21.06 6.95 -19.68
CA ASP A 69 22.14 7.43 -20.56
C ASP A 69 21.62 8.41 -21.61
N GLU A 70 20.46 8.12 -22.21
CA GLU A 70 19.85 8.98 -23.22
C GLU A 70 19.35 10.32 -22.65
N LEU A 71 18.91 10.34 -21.39
CA LEU A 71 18.34 11.54 -20.77
C LEU A 71 19.37 12.37 -19.99
N GLU A 72 20.53 11.83 -19.67
CA GLU A 72 21.52 12.44 -18.79
C GLU A 72 21.89 13.88 -19.18
N ASP A 73 22.37 14.09 -20.41
CA ASP A 73 22.77 15.43 -20.89
C ASP A 73 21.59 16.42 -20.87
N LEU A 74 20.40 15.93 -21.23
CA LEU A 74 19.18 16.75 -21.29
C LEU A 74 18.73 17.18 -19.88
N MET A 75 18.81 16.27 -18.91
CA MET A 75 18.44 16.54 -17.53
C MET A 75 19.41 17.51 -16.86
N ASP A 76 20.69 17.46 -17.22
CA ASP A 76 21.73 18.39 -16.74
C ASP A 76 21.54 19.83 -17.27
N GLU A 77 20.96 20.02 -18.46
CA GLU A 77 20.61 21.36 -18.98
C GLU A 77 19.50 22.03 -18.14
N GLY A 78 18.56 21.24 -17.65
CA GLY A 78 17.41 21.69 -16.88
C GLY A 78 16.24 22.22 -17.73
N GLY A 79 15.07 22.33 -17.12
CA GLY A 79 13.85 22.79 -17.80
C GLY A 79 13.01 21.66 -18.41
N ILE A 80 13.13 20.45 -17.86
CA ILE A 80 12.55 19.23 -18.40
C ILE A 80 11.40 18.73 -17.52
N ILE A 81 10.28 18.36 -18.16
CA ILE A 81 9.20 17.60 -17.54
C ILE A 81 9.30 16.18 -18.06
N VAL A 82 9.57 15.23 -17.17
CA VAL A 82 9.59 13.80 -17.48
C VAL A 82 8.26 13.20 -17.04
N ASP A 83 7.62 12.43 -17.93
CA ASP A 83 6.51 11.56 -17.54
C ASP A 83 6.87 10.07 -17.69
N TYR A 84 6.59 9.32 -16.65
CA TYR A 84 6.64 7.87 -16.63
C TYR A 84 5.81 7.34 -15.46
N HIS A 85 5.51 6.05 -15.41
CA HIS A 85 4.75 5.49 -14.29
C HIS A 85 5.62 5.03 -13.12
N GLY A 86 6.85 4.57 -13.37
CA GLY A 86 7.86 4.30 -12.34
C GLY A 86 8.84 5.47 -12.15
N CYS A 87 9.60 5.45 -11.07
CA CYS A 87 10.53 6.53 -10.73
C CYS A 87 11.78 6.11 -9.92
N ASP A 88 11.90 4.83 -9.56
CA ASP A 88 12.95 4.25 -8.73
C ASP A 88 14.34 4.18 -9.41
N PHE A 89 14.38 4.11 -10.73
CA PHE A 89 15.64 3.99 -11.48
C PHE A 89 16.25 5.33 -11.91
N PHE A 90 15.52 6.44 -11.82
CA PHE A 90 16.07 7.74 -12.17
C PHE A 90 17.02 8.27 -11.09
N PRO A 91 18.13 8.92 -11.47
CA PRO A 91 18.99 9.60 -10.50
C PRO A 91 18.24 10.67 -9.69
N GLU A 92 18.30 10.60 -8.35
CA GLU A 92 17.62 11.55 -7.44
C GLU A 92 17.92 13.02 -7.79
N ARG A 93 19.17 13.31 -8.19
CA ARG A 93 19.66 14.66 -8.54
C ARG A 93 18.96 15.29 -9.74
N TRP A 94 18.24 14.52 -10.54
CA TRP A 94 17.61 15.00 -11.76
C TRP A 94 16.41 15.89 -11.50
N PHE A 95 15.71 15.72 -10.38
CA PHE A 95 14.39 16.33 -10.17
C PHE A 95 14.36 17.30 -9.00
N ASP A 96 13.73 18.45 -9.23
CA ASP A 96 13.50 19.48 -8.23
C ASP A 96 12.09 19.38 -7.61
N ARG A 97 11.21 18.65 -8.28
CA ARG A 97 9.85 18.32 -7.85
C ARG A 97 9.44 16.97 -8.43
N VAL A 98 8.87 16.12 -7.59
CA VAL A 98 8.26 14.85 -8.00
C VAL A 98 6.77 14.92 -7.71
N VAL A 99 5.96 14.80 -8.75
CA VAL A 99 4.50 14.88 -8.69
C VAL A 99 3.93 13.49 -8.90
N VAL A 100 3.18 12.98 -7.92
CA VAL A 100 2.48 11.70 -8.03
C VAL A 100 1.00 11.99 -8.26
N LEU A 101 0.51 11.72 -9.48
CA LEU A 101 -0.91 11.87 -9.79
C LEU A 101 -1.70 10.67 -9.27
N GLN A 102 -2.77 10.97 -8.53
CA GLN A 102 -3.70 9.99 -7.99
C GLN A 102 -5.09 10.20 -8.59
N THR A 103 -5.86 9.12 -8.73
CA THR A 103 -7.21 9.16 -9.28
C THR A 103 -8.14 8.25 -8.49
N GLU A 104 -9.36 8.70 -8.25
CA GLU A 104 -10.38 7.88 -7.61
C GLU A 104 -10.62 6.57 -8.41
N ASN A 105 -10.77 5.45 -7.69
CA ASN A 105 -10.74 4.11 -8.27
C ASN A 105 -11.81 3.88 -9.35
N SER A 106 -13.04 4.34 -9.14
CA SER A 106 -14.12 4.19 -10.13
C SER A 106 -13.82 4.99 -11.41
N ILE A 107 -13.29 6.21 -11.26
CA ILE A 107 -12.87 7.05 -12.39
C ILE A 107 -11.69 6.42 -13.12
N LEU A 108 -10.69 5.89 -12.40
CA LEU A 108 -9.54 5.24 -13.00
C LEU A 108 -9.95 3.96 -13.74
N TYR A 109 -10.86 3.17 -13.17
CA TYR A 109 -11.45 1.99 -13.79
C TYR A 109 -12.09 2.34 -15.14
N ASP A 110 -12.93 3.38 -15.18
CA ASP A 110 -13.57 3.83 -16.42
C ASP A 110 -12.55 4.31 -17.46
N ARG A 111 -11.52 5.03 -17.04
CA ARG A 111 -10.44 5.52 -17.94
C ARG A 111 -9.66 4.37 -18.55
N LEU A 112 -9.30 3.36 -17.76
CA LEU A 112 -8.54 2.20 -18.21
C LEU A 112 -9.39 1.29 -19.09
N THR A 113 -10.65 1.06 -18.73
CA THR A 113 -11.61 0.30 -19.55
C THR A 113 -11.79 0.97 -20.92
N LYS A 114 -11.93 2.30 -20.98
CA LYS A 114 -12.00 3.06 -22.24
C LYS A 114 -10.74 2.96 -23.09
N ARG A 115 -9.58 2.65 -22.49
CA ARG A 115 -8.32 2.37 -23.21
C ARG A 115 -8.21 0.90 -23.67
N GLY A 116 -9.26 0.10 -23.46
CA GLY A 116 -9.29 -1.31 -23.83
C GLY A 116 -8.53 -2.23 -22.86
N TYR A 117 -8.27 -1.77 -21.64
CA TYR A 117 -7.66 -2.65 -20.63
C TYR A 117 -8.75 -3.56 -20.05
N ASP A 118 -8.42 -4.83 -19.91
CA ASP A 118 -9.30 -5.86 -19.36
C ASP A 118 -8.52 -6.85 -18.49
N GLY A 119 -9.24 -7.84 -17.93
CA GLY A 119 -8.67 -8.96 -17.19
C GLY A 119 -7.66 -8.56 -16.11
N ALA A 120 -6.55 -9.30 -16.06
CA ALA A 120 -5.49 -9.09 -15.08
C ALA A 120 -4.82 -7.71 -15.23
N LYS A 121 -4.70 -7.18 -16.45
CA LYS A 121 -4.07 -5.87 -16.69
C LYS A 121 -4.87 -4.74 -16.05
N LEU A 122 -6.20 -4.76 -16.19
CA LEU A 122 -7.08 -3.80 -15.55
C LEU A 122 -7.03 -3.93 -14.02
N SER A 123 -7.21 -5.15 -13.49
CA SER A 123 -7.17 -5.39 -12.05
C SER A 123 -5.84 -4.99 -11.41
N ASN A 124 -4.71 -5.32 -12.02
CA ASN A 124 -3.38 -4.98 -11.49
C ASN A 124 -3.17 -3.46 -11.41
N ASN A 125 -3.64 -2.70 -12.40
CA ASN A 125 -3.51 -1.23 -12.36
C ASN A 125 -4.44 -0.60 -11.31
N ILE A 126 -5.65 -1.13 -11.13
CA ILE A 126 -6.54 -0.64 -10.08
C ILE A 126 -6.00 -0.97 -8.68
N GLU A 127 -5.50 -2.19 -8.49
CA GLU A 127 -4.81 -2.57 -7.25
C GLU A 127 -3.59 -1.66 -7.00
N CYS A 128 -2.79 -1.38 -8.02
CA CYS A 128 -1.64 -0.47 -7.93
C CYS A 128 -2.02 0.93 -7.41
N GLU A 129 -3.14 1.48 -7.85
CA GLU A 129 -3.65 2.77 -7.35
C GLU A 129 -4.18 2.66 -5.92
N ILE A 130 -4.95 1.61 -5.60
CA ILE A 130 -5.49 1.38 -4.26
C ILE A 130 -4.37 1.31 -3.22
N PHE A 131 -3.26 0.64 -3.53
CA PHE A 131 -2.10 0.53 -2.64
C PHE A 131 -1.13 1.70 -2.69
N GLN A 132 -1.44 2.72 -3.50
CA GLN A 132 -0.59 3.90 -3.63
C GLN A 132 0.87 3.54 -3.93
N ILE A 133 1.11 2.47 -4.71
CA ILE A 133 2.44 1.89 -4.93
C ILE A 133 3.42 2.97 -5.42
N LEU A 134 2.99 3.80 -6.39
CA LEU A 134 3.85 4.84 -6.97
C LEU A 134 4.05 6.03 -6.03
N LEU A 135 3.15 6.28 -5.08
CA LEU A 135 3.36 7.30 -4.07
C LEU A 135 4.42 6.85 -3.06
N GLU A 136 4.35 5.59 -2.64
CA GLU A 136 5.35 5.01 -1.74
C GLU A 136 6.71 4.92 -2.42
N GLU A 137 6.76 4.47 -3.67
CA GLU A 137 7.99 4.44 -4.47
C GLU A 137 8.64 5.82 -4.59
N ALA A 138 7.85 6.87 -4.86
CA ALA A 138 8.38 8.23 -4.90
C ALA A 138 8.92 8.68 -3.52
N LYS A 139 8.24 8.35 -2.42
CA LYS A 139 8.70 8.70 -1.06
C LYS A 139 9.95 7.93 -0.63
N GLU A 140 10.16 6.72 -1.14
CA GLU A 140 11.33 5.91 -0.83
C GLU A 140 12.58 6.38 -1.59
N ASN A 141 12.42 6.94 -2.80
CA ASN A 141 13.53 7.31 -3.69
C ASN A 141 13.84 8.81 -3.75
N TYR A 142 12.96 9.67 -3.21
CA TYR A 142 13.13 11.11 -3.23
C TYR A 142 12.87 11.74 -1.86
N GLN A 143 13.43 12.94 -1.64
CA GLN A 143 13.21 13.67 -0.40
C GLN A 143 11.72 14.05 -0.23
N GLU A 144 11.20 13.84 0.97
CA GLU A 144 9.77 14.04 1.27
C GLU A 144 9.26 15.45 0.91
N ASN A 145 10.11 16.48 1.03
CA ASN A 145 9.76 17.87 0.72
C ASN A 145 9.61 18.17 -0.78
N ILE A 146 10.15 17.33 -1.67
CA ILE A 146 10.02 17.49 -3.12
C ILE A 146 8.93 16.61 -3.72
N VAL A 147 8.44 15.60 -2.99
CA VAL A 147 7.35 14.71 -3.41
C VAL A 147 5.99 15.34 -3.08
N VAL A 148 5.12 15.44 -4.07
CA VAL A 148 3.76 16.00 -3.93
C VAL A 148 2.76 15.08 -4.60
N ALA A 149 1.76 14.62 -3.84
CA ALA A 149 0.62 13.90 -4.40
C ALA A 149 -0.45 14.89 -4.87
N LEU A 150 -0.94 14.75 -6.10
CA LEU A 150 -2.00 15.59 -6.66
C LEU A 150 -3.16 14.74 -7.17
N ARG A 151 -4.38 15.13 -6.82
CA ARG A 151 -5.60 14.51 -7.36
C ARG A 151 -5.78 14.90 -8.83
N SER A 152 -6.25 13.96 -9.65
CA SER A 152 -6.44 14.16 -11.09
C SER A 152 -7.68 13.43 -11.61
N ASP A 153 -8.83 13.70 -10.99
CA ASP A 153 -10.10 13.04 -11.32
C ASP A 153 -10.82 13.73 -12.48
N THR A 154 -10.71 15.04 -12.54
CA THR A 154 -11.42 15.87 -13.53
C THR A 154 -10.49 16.78 -14.32
N VAL A 155 -11.02 17.42 -15.36
CA VAL A 155 -10.27 18.41 -16.15
C VAL A 155 -9.94 19.64 -15.30
N GLU A 156 -10.82 20.01 -14.36
CA GLU A 156 -10.60 21.10 -13.42
C GLU A 156 -9.44 20.80 -12.46
N ASP A 157 -9.28 19.53 -12.05
CA ASP A 157 -8.11 19.12 -11.27
C ASP A 157 -6.83 19.26 -12.10
N VAL A 158 -6.83 18.83 -13.36
CA VAL A 158 -5.67 19.02 -14.25
C VAL A 158 -5.33 20.50 -14.40
N ALA A 159 -6.31 21.37 -14.65
CA ALA A 159 -6.11 22.82 -14.77
C ALA A 159 -5.51 23.43 -13.48
N ARG A 160 -6.05 23.05 -12.31
CA ARG A 160 -5.53 23.49 -11.00
C ARG A 160 -4.11 23.00 -10.73
N ASN A 161 -3.81 21.75 -11.11
CA ASN A 161 -2.48 21.17 -10.99
C ASN A 161 -1.48 21.93 -11.86
N VAL A 162 -1.83 22.20 -13.12
CA VAL A 162 -0.99 22.97 -14.05
C VAL A 162 -0.75 24.38 -13.54
N GLU A 163 -1.77 25.07 -13.02
CA GLU A 163 -1.61 26.39 -12.42
C GLU A 163 -0.67 26.36 -11.21
N THR A 164 -0.88 25.41 -10.30
CA THR A 164 -0.07 25.23 -9.09
C THR A 164 1.39 24.97 -9.44
N LEU A 165 1.65 24.06 -10.38
CA LEU A 165 3.00 23.69 -10.81
C LEU A 165 3.66 24.83 -11.60
N SER A 166 2.91 25.55 -12.44
CA SER A 166 3.42 26.73 -13.15
C SER A 166 3.84 27.84 -12.19
N ASN A 167 3.04 28.08 -11.14
CA ASN A 167 3.39 29.04 -10.10
C ASN A 167 4.61 28.58 -9.29
N TRP A 168 4.75 27.28 -9.04
CA TRP A 168 5.95 26.74 -8.41
C TRP A 168 7.19 26.95 -9.30
N VAL A 169 7.11 26.66 -10.61
CA VAL A 169 8.21 26.89 -11.56
C VAL A 169 8.65 28.35 -11.56
N LYS A 170 7.71 29.30 -11.55
CA LYS A 170 8.01 30.75 -11.51
C LYS A 170 8.77 31.17 -10.25
N ASN A 171 8.52 30.50 -9.13
CA ASN A 171 9.13 30.81 -7.83
C ASN A 171 10.35 29.95 -7.51
N TRP A 172 10.69 29.00 -8.38
CA TRP A 172 11.84 28.13 -8.18
C TRP A 172 13.15 28.91 -8.28
N GLN A 173 14.11 28.56 -7.43
CA GLN A 173 15.43 29.20 -7.42
C GLN A 173 16.54 28.20 -7.79
N PRO A 174 17.51 28.62 -8.61
CA PRO A 174 18.68 27.83 -8.95
C PRO A 174 19.46 27.42 -7.71
N HIS A 175 19.71 26.13 -7.59
CA HIS A 175 20.61 25.55 -6.60
C HIS A 175 21.67 24.69 -7.31
N PRO A 176 22.85 24.47 -6.69
CA PRO A 176 23.87 23.61 -7.28
C PRO A 176 23.32 22.22 -7.63
N VAL A 177 23.64 21.73 -8.82
CA VAL A 177 23.30 20.36 -9.20
C VAL A 177 24.10 19.42 -8.29
N GLY A 178 23.40 18.60 -7.51
CA GLY A 178 24.05 17.71 -6.54
C GLY A 178 24.42 18.36 -5.19
N SER A 179 23.99 19.59 -4.89
CA SER A 179 24.00 20.04 -3.49
C SER A 179 22.91 19.31 -2.73
N VAL A 180 23.27 18.13 -2.22
CA VAL A 180 22.62 17.52 -1.06
C VAL A 180 22.50 18.62 -0.02
N VAL A 181 21.28 19.05 0.28
CA VAL A 181 21.03 19.68 1.57
C VAL A 181 21.34 18.58 2.57
N PHE A 182 22.54 18.59 3.14
CA PHE A 182 22.87 17.77 4.30
C PHE A 182 21.97 18.25 5.44
N SER A 183 20.73 17.74 5.48
CA SER A 183 20.09 17.52 6.76
C SER A 183 20.93 16.43 7.41
N THR A 184 21.67 16.80 8.44
CA THR A 184 22.45 15.89 9.26
C THR A 184 21.55 14.75 9.75
N ARG A 185 21.51 13.64 9.01
CA ARG A 185 21.34 12.32 9.61
C ARG A 185 22.60 12.09 10.43
N LEU A 186 22.51 12.42 11.71
CA LEU A 186 23.37 11.87 12.74
C LEU A 186 23.23 10.35 12.67
N VAL A 187 24.11 9.70 11.91
CA VAL A 187 24.47 8.31 12.14
C VAL A 187 25.24 8.31 13.46
N CYS A 188 24.51 8.28 14.57
CA CYS A 188 25.11 7.94 15.85
C CYS A 188 25.26 6.43 15.90
N GLY A 189 26.33 5.93 15.27
CA GLY A 189 26.92 4.67 15.66
C GLY A 189 27.47 4.81 17.07
N ARG A 190 26.72 4.38 18.07
CA ARG A 190 27.27 4.01 19.37
C ARG A 190 26.81 2.59 19.69
N HIS A 191 27.80 1.71 19.79
CA HIS A 191 27.73 0.54 20.66
C HIS A 191 27.19 0.99 22.03
N LEU A 192 26.04 0.43 22.42
CA LEU A 192 25.60 0.38 23.80
C LEU A 192 25.32 -1.08 24.12
N THR A 193 26.39 -1.75 24.56
CA THR A 193 26.32 -2.86 25.49
C THR A 193 25.65 -2.40 26.78
N ASP A 194 24.82 -3.27 27.35
CA ASP A 194 24.48 -3.33 28.78
C ASP A 194 23.82 -2.10 29.43
N THR A 195 22.50 -2.17 29.68
CA THR A 195 21.96 -2.61 30.99
C THR A 195 20.49 -2.23 31.12
N TYR A 196 19.66 -3.26 31.19
CA TYR A 196 18.36 -3.25 31.85
C TYR A 196 18.55 -2.96 33.35
N ARG A 197 17.82 -2.01 33.96
CA ARG A 197 17.25 -2.14 35.32
C ARG A 197 16.20 -1.06 35.64
N PRO A 198 15.24 -1.37 36.54
CA PRO A 198 13.87 -0.84 36.52
C PRO A 198 13.67 0.35 37.46
N PHE A 199 12.64 1.16 37.20
CA PHE A 199 12.21 2.22 38.12
C PHE A 199 11.00 1.76 38.94
N THR A 200 11.26 1.36 40.18
CA THR A 200 10.27 1.29 41.27
C THR A 200 10.85 1.94 42.50
N SER A 201 10.29 3.08 42.93
CA SER A 201 9.79 3.33 44.30
C SER A 201 9.72 4.84 44.60
N MET A 202 8.52 5.36 44.87
CA MET A 202 8.33 6.27 46.01
C MET A 202 6.87 6.16 46.48
N LEU A 203 6.67 5.48 47.60
CA LEU A 203 5.41 5.38 48.34
C LEU A 203 5.30 6.53 49.35
N SER A 204 4.16 7.23 49.35
CA SER A 204 3.26 7.52 50.50
C SER A 204 2.37 8.70 50.06
N ARG A 205 1.05 8.72 50.19
CA ARG A 205 0.16 8.23 51.25
C ARG A 205 -1.25 7.92 50.69
N GLY A 206 -1.85 6.85 51.19
CA GLY A 206 -3.25 6.80 51.65
C GLY A 206 -4.37 6.68 50.62
N GLY A 207 -4.95 5.49 50.47
CA GLY A 207 -6.29 5.29 49.91
C GLY A 207 -6.50 3.91 49.28
N LEU A 208 -7.09 3.00 50.06
CA LEU A 208 -7.57 1.68 49.62
C LEU A 208 -8.52 1.82 48.41
N ILE A 209 -8.39 0.98 47.37
CA ILE A 209 -9.36 -0.08 47.00
C ILE A 209 -8.65 -1.15 46.13
N SER A 210 -9.01 -2.40 46.44
CA SER A 210 -8.48 -3.67 45.98
C SER A 210 -8.94 -4.09 44.57
N SER A 211 -8.14 -4.99 43.99
CA SER A 211 -8.48 -6.07 43.04
C SER A 211 -8.95 -5.68 41.64
N TYR A 212 -8.11 -5.95 40.63
CA TYR A 212 -8.27 -7.01 39.63
C TYR A 212 -7.30 -6.71 38.48
N ILE A 213 -6.43 -7.67 38.17
CA ILE A 213 -5.78 -8.02 36.88
C ILE A 213 -4.47 -8.71 37.25
N SER A 214 -4.58 -10.02 37.47
CA SER A 214 -3.50 -10.99 37.37
C SER A 214 -4.01 -12.11 36.48
N SER A 215 -3.08 -12.75 35.78
CA SER A 215 -3.19 -13.98 34.98
C SER A 215 -3.99 -13.89 33.68
N SER A 216 -3.29 -13.53 32.60
CA SER A 216 -3.22 -14.37 31.38
C SER A 216 -2.11 -13.87 30.45
N LEU A 217 -0.87 -13.91 30.93
CA LEU A 217 0.34 -13.92 30.11
C LEU A 217 1.05 -15.23 30.43
N LYS A 218 0.87 -16.24 29.57
CA LYS A 218 1.79 -17.35 29.23
C LYS A 218 1.01 -18.53 28.66
N CYS A 219 1.07 -18.67 27.34
CA CYS A 219 1.46 -19.92 26.68
C CYS A 219 1.66 -19.64 25.18
N PHE A 220 2.87 -19.26 24.79
CA PHE A 220 3.33 -19.45 23.42
C PHE A 220 4.61 -20.27 23.48
N SER A 221 4.52 -21.48 22.95
CA SER A 221 5.58 -22.44 22.68
C SER A 221 5.29 -22.89 21.24
N SER A 222 6.20 -22.94 20.28
CA SER A 222 7.64 -22.69 20.21
C SER A 222 7.99 -22.49 18.72
N SER A 223 8.91 -21.57 18.42
CA SER A 223 9.76 -21.51 17.21
C SER A 223 9.16 -21.82 15.84
N THR A 224 8.92 -20.79 15.02
CA THR A 224 9.04 -20.89 13.55
C THR A 224 9.70 -19.63 13.03
N SER A 225 10.70 -19.79 12.18
CA SER A 225 11.32 -18.73 11.38
C SER A 225 10.25 -17.78 10.83
N ASN A 226 10.46 -16.46 10.96
CA ASN A 226 9.52 -15.39 10.56
C ASN A 226 9.25 -15.30 9.05
N VAL A 227 9.45 -16.37 8.30
CA VAL A 227 9.48 -16.36 6.85
C VAL A 227 8.36 -17.24 6.33
N LEU A 228 7.33 -16.60 5.77
CA LEU A 228 6.17 -17.24 5.16
C LEU A 228 6.56 -17.96 3.87
N LYS A 229 6.01 -19.16 3.69
CA LYS A 229 6.11 -19.97 2.48
C LYS A 229 4.72 -20.36 1.97
N VAL A 230 4.62 -20.64 0.68
CA VAL A 230 3.38 -21.21 0.10
C VAL A 230 3.10 -22.56 0.77
N GLY A 231 1.85 -22.77 1.17
CA GLY A 231 1.38 -23.91 1.95
C GLY A 231 1.35 -23.68 3.46
N ASP A 232 1.95 -22.60 3.98
CA ASP A 232 1.87 -22.28 5.40
C ASP A 232 0.43 -21.92 5.80
N ILE A 233 -0.02 -22.46 6.94
CA ILE A 233 -1.36 -22.23 7.49
C ILE A 233 -1.24 -21.50 8.82
N LEU A 234 -1.76 -20.28 8.85
CA LEU A 234 -1.95 -19.50 10.08
C LEU A 234 -3.34 -19.78 10.64
N SER A 235 -3.46 -19.88 11.96
CA SER A 235 -4.76 -20.17 12.59
C SER A 235 -4.99 -19.42 13.88
N HIS A 236 -6.26 -19.13 14.17
CA HIS A 236 -6.70 -18.52 15.41
C HIS A 236 -8.09 -19.03 15.78
N THR A 237 -8.39 -19.15 17.06
CA THR A 237 -9.69 -19.65 17.55
C THR A 237 -10.34 -18.62 18.45
N ARG A 238 -11.62 -18.35 18.25
CA ARG A 238 -12.39 -17.38 19.03
C ARG A 238 -13.82 -17.86 19.26
N ILE A 239 -14.39 -17.45 20.39
CA ILE A 239 -15.82 -17.53 20.69
C ILE A 239 -16.37 -16.11 20.68
N PHE A 240 -17.46 -15.86 19.95
CA PHE A 240 -18.11 -14.56 19.91
C PHE A 240 -19.23 -14.48 20.96
N THR A 241 -19.20 -13.42 21.76
CA THR A 241 -20.16 -13.13 22.83
C THR A 241 -21.24 -12.16 22.37
N SER A 242 -22.31 -12.02 23.16
CA SER A 242 -23.31 -10.97 22.91
C SER A 242 -22.74 -9.56 23.00
N GLU A 243 -21.68 -9.35 23.80
CA GLU A 243 -21.01 -8.04 23.89
C GLU A 243 -20.25 -7.74 22.59
N ASP A 244 -19.54 -8.72 22.01
CA ASP A 244 -18.85 -8.54 20.72
C ASP A 244 -19.84 -8.12 19.62
N VAL A 245 -21.01 -8.76 19.58
CA VAL A 245 -22.09 -8.45 18.63
C VAL A 245 -22.62 -7.03 18.83
N LEU A 246 -22.78 -6.60 20.08
CA LEU A 246 -23.24 -5.25 20.44
C LEU A 246 -22.19 -4.18 20.14
N GLU A 247 -20.92 -4.42 20.43
CA GLU A 247 -19.82 -3.50 20.11
C GLU A 247 -19.67 -3.35 18.60
N TYR A 248 -19.73 -4.46 17.87
CA TYR A 248 -19.64 -4.44 16.42
C TYR A 248 -20.80 -3.68 15.78
N SER A 249 -22.04 -3.83 16.27
CA SER A 249 -23.17 -3.07 15.72
C SER A 249 -23.09 -1.57 15.96
N LYS A 250 -22.45 -1.13 17.05
CA LYS A 250 -22.22 0.30 17.30
C LYS A 250 -21.27 0.91 16.28
N VAL A 251 -20.22 0.17 15.90
CA VAL A 251 -19.19 0.64 14.94
C VAL A 251 -19.63 0.46 13.50
N SER A 252 -20.26 -0.66 13.15
CA SER A 252 -20.72 -0.96 11.79
C SER A 252 -22.07 -0.33 11.44
N HIS A 253 -22.82 0.10 12.46
CA HIS A 253 -24.22 0.53 12.35
C HIS A 253 -25.19 -0.57 11.84
N ASP A 254 -24.74 -1.83 11.77
CA ASP A 254 -25.62 -2.96 11.47
C ASP A 254 -26.40 -3.38 12.72
N SER A 255 -27.61 -2.83 12.84
CA SER A 255 -28.57 -3.13 13.91
C SER A 255 -29.64 -4.14 13.49
N ASN A 256 -29.35 -5.04 12.53
CA ASN A 256 -30.32 -6.04 12.11
C ASN A 256 -30.82 -6.86 13.33
N PRO A 257 -32.14 -6.94 13.59
CA PRO A 257 -32.68 -7.60 14.77
C PRO A 257 -32.29 -9.07 14.94
N LEU A 258 -31.90 -9.76 13.86
CA LEU A 258 -31.43 -11.16 13.90
C LEU A 258 -30.22 -11.38 14.81
N HIS A 259 -29.47 -10.31 15.12
CA HIS A 259 -28.31 -10.37 16.01
C HIS A 259 -28.68 -10.19 17.50
N PHE A 260 -29.85 -9.61 17.79
CA PHE A 260 -30.19 -9.13 19.15
C PHE A 260 -31.41 -9.81 19.76
N ASP A 261 -32.38 -10.23 18.94
CA ASP A 261 -33.65 -10.80 19.40
C ASP A 261 -33.77 -12.26 18.97
N SER A 262 -33.69 -13.16 19.96
CA SER A 262 -33.81 -14.60 19.78
C SER A 262 -35.17 -15.01 19.20
N ALA A 263 -36.26 -14.34 19.60
CA ALA A 263 -37.59 -14.64 19.08
C ALA A 263 -37.74 -14.20 17.62
N LEU A 264 -37.17 -13.07 17.22
CA LEU A 264 -37.12 -12.66 15.81
C LEU A 264 -36.24 -13.60 14.97
N ALA A 265 -35.06 -13.98 15.47
CA ALA A 265 -34.18 -14.92 14.78
C ALA A 265 -34.87 -16.28 14.54
N ARG A 266 -35.55 -16.81 15.56
CA ARG A 266 -36.33 -18.05 15.45
C ARG A 266 -37.50 -17.95 14.48
N ARG A 267 -38.22 -16.82 14.48
CA ARG A 267 -39.27 -16.56 13.47
C ARG A 267 -38.72 -16.48 12.04
N ALA A 268 -37.47 -16.08 11.87
CA ALA A 268 -36.78 -16.03 10.58
C ALA A 268 -36.17 -17.39 10.17
N GLY A 269 -36.32 -18.45 10.97
CA GLY A 269 -35.87 -19.80 10.65
C GLY A 269 -34.48 -20.17 11.18
N PHE A 270 -33.90 -19.36 12.08
CA PHE A 270 -32.63 -19.67 12.75
C PHE A 270 -32.85 -20.28 14.14
N ASP A 271 -31.85 -20.96 14.69
CA ASP A 271 -31.98 -21.59 16.02
C ASP A 271 -31.94 -20.56 17.16
N ASP A 272 -31.08 -19.54 17.01
CA ASP A 272 -30.96 -18.41 17.93
C ASP A 272 -30.31 -17.19 17.24
N ARG A 273 -29.92 -16.20 18.04
CA ARG A 273 -29.23 -14.97 17.60
C ARG A 273 -27.93 -15.28 16.87
N LEU A 274 -27.76 -14.63 15.73
CA LEU A 274 -26.61 -14.78 14.86
C LEU A 274 -25.49 -13.81 15.23
N VAL A 275 -24.25 -14.21 14.98
CA VAL A 275 -23.09 -13.30 14.90
C VAL A 275 -23.11 -12.64 13.52
N HIS A 276 -22.77 -11.36 13.42
CA HIS A 276 -22.60 -10.70 12.12
C HIS A 276 -21.55 -11.45 11.28
N GLY A 277 -21.88 -11.83 10.05
CA GLY A 277 -20.93 -12.53 9.18
C GLY A 277 -19.63 -11.73 8.97
N MET A 278 -19.75 -10.41 8.86
CA MET A 278 -18.59 -9.51 8.73
C MET A 278 -17.75 -9.41 10.01
N LEU A 279 -18.36 -9.58 11.20
CA LEU A 279 -17.60 -9.68 12.46
C LEU A 279 -16.77 -10.97 12.47
N VAL A 280 -17.31 -12.08 12.00
CA VAL A 280 -16.55 -13.33 11.83
C VAL A 280 -15.42 -13.15 10.79
N ALA A 281 -15.72 -12.52 9.65
CA ALA A 281 -14.74 -12.25 8.59
C ALA A 281 -13.59 -11.34 9.04
N SER A 282 -13.82 -10.43 10.01
CA SER A 282 -12.81 -9.52 10.55
C SER A 282 -11.61 -10.24 11.19
N MET A 283 -11.74 -11.54 11.47
CA MET A 283 -10.65 -12.35 11.97
C MET A 283 -9.54 -12.60 10.93
N PHE A 284 -9.84 -12.61 9.62
CA PHE A 284 -8.82 -12.82 8.58
C PHE A 284 -7.72 -11.73 8.61
N PRO A 285 -8.05 -10.42 8.55
CA PRO A 285 -7.04 -9.37 8.68
C PRO A 285 -6.37 -9.36 10.05
N HIS A 286 -7.07 -9.73 11.13
CA HIS A 286 -6.46 -9.87 12.45
C HIS A 286 -5.36 -10.94 12.47
N VAL A 287 -5.63 -12.13 11.92
CA VAL A 287 -4.63 -13.21 11.83
C VAL A 287 -3.42 -12.75 11.02
N ILE A 288 -3.64 -12.20 9.82
CA ILE A 288 -2.56 -11.76 8.93
C ILE A 288 -1.72 -10.66 9.59
N SER A 289 -2.35 -9.61 10.12
CA SER A 289 -1.64 -8.49 10.76
C SER A 289 -0.91 -8.86 12.06
N SER A 290 -1.39 -9.86 12.80
CA SER A 290 -0.73 -10.35 14.02
C SER A 290 0.55 -11.11 13.71
N HIS A 291 0.59 -11.83 12.58
CA HIS A 291 1.79 -12.54 12.13
C HIS A 291 2.75 -11.65 11.32
N PHE A 292 2.20 -10.68 10.58
CA PHE A 292 2.96 -9.75 9.74
C PHE A 292 2.61 -8.30 10.11
N PRO A 293 3.17 -7.77 11.21
CA PRO A 293 2.93 -6.38 11.60
C PRO A 293 3.34 -5.41 10.49
N GLY A 294 2.42 -4.53 10.09
CA GLY A 294 2.62 -3.62 8.94
C GLY A 294 2.16 -4.18 7.59
N ALA A 295 1.56 -5.38 7.56
CA ALA A 295 0.91 -5.88 6.36
C ALA A 295 -0.23 -4.96 5.93
N ILE A 296 -0.28 -4.67 4.62
CA ILE A 296 -1.34 -3.88 3.99
C ILE A 296 -2.35 -4.85 3.40
N TYR A 297 -3.58 -4.82 3.90
CA TYR A 297 -4.65 -5.69 3.42
C TYR A 297 -5.19 -5.20 2.08
N VAL A 298 -5.10 -6.05 1.05
CA VAL A 298 -5.34 -5.65 -0.35
C VAL A 298 -6.78 -5.87 -0.77
N SER A 299 -7.23 -7.10 -0.68
CA SER A 299 -8.57 -7.47 -1.09
C SER A 299 -9.03 -8.71 -0.34
N GLN A 300 -10.35 -8.90 -0.29
CA GLN A 300 -11.00 -10.05 0.31
C GLN A 300 -12.25 -10.39 -0.48
N SER A 301 -12.38 -11.65 -0.90
CA SER A 301 -13.65 -12.24 -1.29
C SER A 301 -14.25 -12.99 -0.11
N LEU A 302 -15.59 -13.05 0.01
CA LEU A 302 -16.27 -13.74 1.10
C LEU A 302 -17.47 -14.49 0.55
N ASN A 303 -17.58 -15.79 0.86
CA ASN A 303 -18.79 -16.56 0.65
C ASN A 303 -19.29 -17.11 1.99
N PHE A 304 -20.43 -16.61 2.44
CA PHE A 304 -21.11 -17.07 3.65
C PHE A 304 -21.84 -18.38 3.35
N LYS A 305 -21.46 -19.47 4.01
CA LYS A 305 -21.99 -20.82 3.76
C LYS A 305 -23.04 -21.22 4.79
N LEU A 306 -22.78 -20.95 6.06
CA LEU A 306 -23.64 -21.33 7.18
C LEU A 306 -23.71 -20.19 8.22
N PRO A 307 -24.83 -20.08 8.96
CA PRO A 307 -24.96 -19.14 10.06
C PRO A 307 -24.01 -19.51 11.20
N VAL A 308 -23.50 -18.48 11.89
CA VAL A 308 -22.73 -18.61 13.13
C VAL A 308 -23.56 -18.05 14.27
N TYR A 309 -23.68 -18.82 15.35
CA TYR A 309 -24.44 -18.44 16.54
C TYR A 309 -23.53 -17.91 17.65
N VAL A 310 -24.08 -17.04 18.49
CA VAL A 310 -23.38 -16.51 19.66
C VAL A 310 -23.00 -17.66 20.60
N GLY A 311 -21.75 -17.68 21.06
CA GLY A 311 -21.21 -18.74 21.92
C GLY A 311 -20.58 -19.92 21.19
N GLU A 312 -20.66 -19.97 19.85
CA GLU A 312 -19.97 -21.00 19.07
C GLU A 312 -18.47 -20.74 18.97
N THR A 313 -17.68 -21.83 18.93
CA THR A 313 -16.24 -21.76 18.71
C THR A 313 -15.94 -21.76 17.22
N ILE A 314 -15.28 -20.70 16.75
CA ILE A 314 -14.87 -20.52 15.36
C ILE A 314 -13.34 -20.60 15.26
N ILE A 315 -12.88 -21.47 14.37
CA ILE A 315 -11.47 -21.65 14.01
C ILE A 315 -11.24 -21.00 12.66
N VAL A 316 -10.41 -19.98 12.64
CA VAL A 316 -10.01 -19.28 11.42
C VAL A 316 -8.70 -19.86 10.92
N ARG A 317 -8.63 -20.11 9.62
CA ARG A 317 -7.43 -20.57 8.91
C ARG A 317 -7.16 -19.65 7.72
N VAL A 318 -5.90 -19.24 7.61
CA VAL A 318 -5.38 -18.43 6.52
C VAL A 318 -4.18 -19.17 5.95
N GLU A 319 -4.34 -19.74 4.76
CA GLU A 319 -3.33 -20.55 4.09
C GLU A 319 -2.69 -19.75 2.97
N ALA A 320 -1.36 -19.61 2.95
CA ALA A 320 -0.65 -18.95 1.87
C ALA A 320 -0.68 -19.83 0.61
N ILE A 321 -1.24 -19.32 -0.48
CA ILE A 321 -1.40 -20.07 -1.73
C ILE A 321 -0.58 -19.50 -2.90
N ASP A 322 -0.13 -18.25 -2.80
CA ASP A 322 0.75 -17.61 -3.78
C ASP A 322 1.58 -16.51 -3.10
N LEU A 323 2.83 -16.33 -3.52
CA LEU A 323 3.75 -15.29 -3.04
C LEU A 323 4.49 -14.71 -4.24
N ARG A 324 4.36 -13.41 -4.47
CA ARG A 324 5.04 -12.69 -5.55
C ARG A 324 5.84 -11.53 -5.00
N GLU A 325 7.07 -11.38 -5.46
CA GLU A 325 7.88 -10.21 -5.13
C GLU A 325 7.49 -9.03 -6.02
N ILE A 326 7.26 -7.86 -5.40
CA ILE A 326 7.00 -6.59 -6.08
C ILE A 326 7.88 -5.54 -5.42
N LYS A 327 8.90 -5.06 -6.14
CA LYS A 327 9.77 -3.95 -5.73
C LYS A 327 10.22 -4.03 -4.25
N LYS A 328 10.81 -5.18 -3.86
CA LYS A 328 11.32 -5.49 -2.49
C LYS A 328 10.25 -5.74 -1.40
N ARG A 329 8.97 -5.77 -1.75
CA ARG A 329 7.87 -6.24 -0.90
C ARG A 329 7.27 -7.52 -1.47
N HIS A 330 6.43 -8.19 -0.69
CA HIS A 330 5.82 -9.45 -1.13
C HIS A 330 4.30 -9.32 -1.15
N LEU A 331 3.69 -9.52 -2.32
CA LEU A 331 2.26 -9.69 -2.45
C LEU A 331 1.91 -11.15 -2.18
N ALA A 332 1.20 -11.40 -1.08
CA ALA A 332 0.75 -12.72 -0.69
C ALA A 332 -0.74 -12.90 -1.01
N LYS A 333 -1.07 -14.05 -1.57
CA LYS A 333 -2.45 -14.53 -1.72
C LYS A 333 -2.71 -15.61 -0.68
N PHE A 334 -3.84 -15.51 0.00
CA PHE A 334 -4.26 -16.48 0.99
C PHE A 334 -5.62 -17.08 0.66
N GLN A 335 -5.77 -18.38 0.89
CA GLN A 335 -7.08 -18.99 1.04
C GLN A 335 -7.54 -18.80 2.49
N THR A 336 -8.75 -18.26 2.67
CA THR A 336 -9.29 -17.92 4.00
C THR A 336 -10.50 -18.79 4.31
N LYS A 337 -10.54 -19.41 5.49
CA LYS A 337 -11.65 -20.26 5.95
C LYS A 337 -11.98 -20.02 7.42
N CYS A 338 -13.25 -19.99 7.76
CA CYS A 338 -13.74 -20.13 9.13
C CYS A 338 -14.47 -21.46 9.26
N LEU A 339 -14.08 -22.23 10.26
CA LEU A 339 -14.63 -23.53 10.58
C LEU A 339 -15.30 -23.48 11.94
N ARG A 340 -16.52 -24.00 12.05
CA ARG A 340 -17.18 -24.27 13.32
C ARG A 340 -16.90 -25.70 13.74
N ASN A 341 -16.72 -25.93 15.04
CA ASN A 341 -16.53 -27.27 15.64
C ASN A 341 -15.37 -28.11 15.08
N GLY A 342 -14.49 -27.52 14.27
CA GLY A 342 -13.30 -28.17 13.71
C GLY A 342 -13.36 -28.44 12.20
N ASP A 343 -14.55 -28.60 11.62
CA ASP A 343 -14.73 -29.13 10.27
C ASP A 343 -15.88 -28.48 9.47
N GLU A 344 -16.90 -27.92 10.11
CA GLU A 344 -18.01 -27.28 9.40
C GLU A 344 -17.60 -25.91 8.82
N LEU A 345 -17.55 -25.81 7.50
CA LEU A 345 -17.21 -24.57 6.81
C LEU A 345 -18.36 -23.56 6.87
N VAL A 346 -18.16 -22.47 7.60
CA VAL A 346 -19.18 -21.41 7.74
C VAL A 346 -18.93 -20.20 6.83
N LEU A 347 -17.66 -19.93 6.52
CA LEU A 347 -17.23 -18.80 5.69
C LEU A 347 -15.93 -19.18 4.97
N ASP A 348 -15.85 -18.91 3.67
CA ASP A 348 -14.61 -19.02 2.90
C ASP A 348 -14.37 -17.81 2.01
N GLY A 349 -13.18 -17.75 1.43
CA GLY A 349 -12.79 -16.70 0.50
C GLY A 349 -11.31 -16.74 0.17
N GLU A 350 -10.86 -15.66 -0.47
CA GLU A 350 -9.46 -15.40 -0.74
C GLU A 350 -9.11 -13.99 -0.28
N ALA A 351 -7.96 -13.85 0.38
CA ALA A 351 -7.39 -12.57 0.76
C ALA A 351 -6.12 -12.30 -0.05
N ARG A 352 -5.83 -11.03 -0.28
CA ARG A 352 -4.51 -10.56 -0.72
C ARG A 352 -3.97 -9.60 0.31
N ALA A 353 -2.66 -9.62 0.55
CA ALA A 353 -2.00 -8.64 1.40
C ALA A 353 -0.57 -8.38 0.92
N ILE A 354 -0.11 -7.12 1.00
CA ILE A 354 1.29 -6.77 0.83
C ILE A 354 1.98 -6.94 2.18
N LEU A 355 2.99 -7.79 2.24
CA LEU A 355 3.75 -8.09 3.43
C LEU A 355 5.04 -7.26 3.48
N PRO A 356 5.48 -6.82 4.68
CA PRO A 356 6.74 -6.10 4.84
C PRO A 356 7.95 -6.94 4.41
N SER A 357 9.01 -6.28 3.99
CA SER A 357 10.29 -6.91 3.65
C SER A 357 10.87 -7.66 4.87
N GLY A 358 11.32 -8.90 4.67
CA GLY A 358 11.93 -9.74 5.72
C GLY A 358 11.05 -10.87 6.27
N PHE A 359 9.79 -10.96 5.82
CA PHE A 359 8.85 -12.00 6.25
C PHE A 359 8.54 -13.07 5.19
N CYS A 360 9.26 -13.10 4.06
CA CYS A 360 9.02 -14.05 2.97
C CYS A 360 10.36 -14.53 2.35
N SER A 361 10.38 -15.77 1.87
CA SER A 361 11.50 -16.35 1.11
C SER A 361 10.96 -16.91 -0.20
N THR A 362 11.60 -16.55 -1.31
CA THR A 362 11.23 -16.93 -2.68
C THR A 362 11.88 -18.24 -3.16
N ASP A 363 12.49 -19.03 -2.26
CA ASP A 363 13.10 -20.31 -2.61
C ASP A 363 12.03 -21.39 -2.88
N GLY A 364 11.75 -21.61 -4.17
CA GLY A 364 11.05 -22.77 -4.73
C GLY A 364 11.89 -23.43 -5.81
#